data_AF-A0A938G140-F1
#
_entry.id   AF-A0A938G140-F1
#
_cell.length_a   1.000
_cell.length_b   1.000
_cell.length_c   1.000
_cell.angle_alpha   90.00
_cell.angle_beta   90.00
_cell.angle_gamma   90.00
#
_symmetry.space_group_name_H-M   'P 1'
#
loop_
_entity.id
_entity.type
_entity.pdbx_description
1 polymer ?
#
loop_
_entity_poly.entity_id
_entity_poly.type
_entity_poly.pdbx_seq_one_letter_code
_entity_poly.pdbx_strand_id
1 'polypeptide(L)'
;MRNRFARPAVVGVLALAVALWWWWPGLTDRSTTVLIISGERLVDGREPLDRRLRENGFTTEWSSVADSWCAVSDRLVSELSGGSYRAVVVAPSTDDLCALDTTLADSVRGAGDTRLVVVRWPDVTPAESEFVRQLSDRSDVRVVDTARLLGDAGSEVDCLWWDDCPGSGRIVAWDANGLTESGNQRVARMTVAAVR
;
A
#
# COMPACT_ATOMS: atom_id res chain seq x y z
N MET A 1 -29.04 27.10 45.42
CA MET A 1 -28.75 27.71 44.11
C MET A 1 -28.86 26.63 43.06
N ARG A 2 -29.88 26.68 42.18
CA ARG A 2 -30.21 25.61 41.23
C ARG A 2 -29.57 25.95 39.88
N ASN A 3 -28.60 25.15 39.43
CA ASN A 3 -27.83 25.33 38.20
C ASN A 3 -28.73 25.40 36.95
N ARG A 4 -29.20 26.61 36.59
CA ARG A 4 -30.01 26.85 35.38
C ARG A 4 -29.18 26.84 34.09
N PHE A 5 -27.85 26.90 34.19
CA PHE A 5 -26.93 26.84 33.06
C PHE A 5 -26.64 25.42 32.54
N ALA A 6 -26.97 24.37 33.31
CA ALA A 6 -26.67 22.99 32.91
C ALA A 6 -27.55 22.49 31.75
N ARG A 7 -28.80 22.95 31.67
CA ARG A 7 -29.78 22.48 30.66
C ARG A 7 -29.43 22.88 29.22
N PRO A 8 -29.09 24.14 28.89
CA PRO A 8 -28.72 24.49 27.51
C PRO A 8 -27.38 23.87 27.08
N ALA A 9 -26.44 23.71 28.02
CA ALA A 9 -25.16 23.04 27.74
C ALA A 9 -25.35 21.56 27.40
N VAL A 10 -26.19 20.84 28.14
CA VAL A 10 -26.50 19.42 27.86
C VAL A 10 -27.19 19.23 26.52
N VAL A 11 -28.12 20.13 26.15
CA VAL A 11 -28.78 20.09 24.84
C VAL A 11 -27.80 20.38 23.71
N GLY A 12 -26.89 21.33 23.88
CA GLY A 12 -25.83 21.61 22.91
C GLY A 12 -24.89 20.42 22.68
N VAL A 13 -24.46 19.75 23.76
CA VAL A 13 -23.60 18.55 23.68
C VAL A 13 -24.33 17.39 23.01
N LEU A 14 -25.60 17.15 23.32
CA LEU A 14 -26.41 16.10 22.68
C LEU A 14 -26.63 16.37 21.19
N ALA A 15 -26.93 17.61 20.81
CA ALA A 15 -27.08 17.97 19.40
C ALA A 15 -25.78 17.76 18.62
N LEU A 16 -24.63 18.10 19.21
CA LEU A 16 -23.33 17.92 18.60
C LEU A 16 -22.94 16.43 18.52
N ALA A 17 -23.26 15.64 19.54
CA ALA A 17 -23.06 14.18 19.53
C ALA A 17 -23.91 13.48 18.46
N VAL A 18 -25.18 13.88 18.29
CA VAL A 18 -26.06 13.35 17.23
C VAL A 18 -25.57 13.77 15.85
N ALA A 19 -25.14 15.02 15.68
CA ALA A 19 -24.57 15.50 14.43
C ALA A 19 -23.29 14.75 14.05
N LEU A 20 -22.38 14.55 15.01
CA LEU A 20 -21.16 13.77 14.81
C LEU A 20 -21.47 12.30 14.51
N TRP A 21 -22.43 11.68 15.20
CA TRP A 21 -22.84 10.30 14.95
C TRP A 21 -23.47 10.13 13.56
N TRP A 22 -24.26 11.11 13.11
CA TRP A 22 -24.92 11.07 11.81
C TRP A 22 -23.97 11.39 10.64
N TRP A 23 -22.97 12.24 10.86
CA TRP A 23 -21.90 12.52 9.89
C TRP A 23 -20.72 11.54 9.93
N TRP A 24 -20.66 10.69 10.96
CA TRP A 24 -19.58 9.71 11.13
C TRP A 24 -19.33 8.84 9.88
N PRO A 25 -20.35 8.30 9.18
CA PRO A 25 -20.12 7.46 8.02
C PRO A 25 -19.41 8.18 6.86
N GLY A 26 -19.66 9.49 6.70
CA GLY A 26 -19.01 10.30 5.66
C GLY A 26 -17.59 10.75 6.04
N LEU A 27 -17.28 10.82 7.33
CA LEU A 27 -15.92 11.10 7.82
C LEU A 27 -15.01 9.87 7.76
N THR A 28 -15.58 8.67 7.77
CA THR A 28 -14.86 7.39 7.63
C THR A 28 -14.73 6.91 6.20
N ASP A 29 -15.15 7.71 5.20
CA ASP A 29 -15.03 7.31 3.80
C ASP A 29 -13.54 7.22 3.39
N ARG A 30 -13.07 5.99 3.22
CA ARG A 30 -11.71 5.63 2.81
C ARG A 30 -11.63 5.39 1.30
N SER A 31 -12.63 5.81 0.51
CA SER A 31 -12.68 5.66 -0.95
C SER A 31 -11.53 6.33 -1.72
N THR A 32 -10.77 7.21 -1.07
CA THR A 32 -9.53 7.83 -1.58
C THR A 32 -8.27 7.35 -0.87
N THR A 33 -8.42 6.50 0.15
CA THR A 33 -7.31 5.96 0.94
C THR A 33 -6.74 4.70 0.28
N VAL A 34 -5.42 4.64 0.21
CA VAL A 34 -4.64 3.47 -0.18
C VAL A 34 -4.11 2.81 1.08
N LEU A 35 -4.51 1.56 1.32
CA LEU A 35 -3.95 0.73 2.37
C LEU A 35 -2.63 0.12 1.87
N ILE A 36 -1.56 0.26 2.64
CA ILE A 36 -0.23 -0.27 2.30
C ILE A 36 0.13 -1.31 3.36
N ILE A 37 0.26 -2.57 2.92
CA ILE A 37 0.72 -3.71 3.71
C ILE A 37 2.07 -4.13 3.15
N SER A 38 3.14 -3.79 3.85
CA SER A 38 4.49 -4.01 3.35
C SER A 38 5.43 -4.61 4.39
N GLY A 39 6.42 -5.36 3.92
CA GLY A 39 7.59 -5.71 4.71
C GLY A 39 8.61 -4.57 4.79
N GLU A 40 9.72 -4.82 5.47
CA GLU A 40 10.78 -3.84 5.73
C GLU A 40 11.33 -3.15 4.47
N ARG A 41 11.43 -3.86 3.34
CA ARG A 41 12.01 -3.31 2.09
C ARG A 41 11.31 -2.07 1.56
N LEU A 42 9.99 -1.97 1.73
CA LEU A 42 9.23 -0.80 1.25
C LEU A 42 9.09 0.28 2.33
N VAL A 43 9.38 -0.03 3.60
CA VAL A 43 9.29 0.93 4.71
C VAL A 43 10.25 2.09 4.50
N ASP A 44 11.45 1.83 4.01
CA ASP A 44 12.44 2.88 3.66
C ASP A 44 11.96 3.77 2.50
N GLY A 45 11.13 3.21 1.61
CA GLY A 45 10.48 3.92 0.50
C GLY A 45 9.19 4.66 0.88
N ARG A 46 8.83 4.70 2.16
CA ARG A 46 7.57 5.27 2.65
C ARG A 46 7.37 6.73 2.26
N GLU A 47 8.34 7.59 2.56
CA GLU A 47 8.20 9.02 2.29
C GLU A 47 8.04 9.32 0.77
N PRO A 48 8.86 8.77 -0.13
CA PRO A 48 8.66 8.90 -1.57
C PRO A 48 7.31 8.41 -2.09
N LEU A 49 6.77 7.32 -1.52
CA LEU A 49 5.48 6.75 -1.89
C LEU A 49 4.32 7.60 -1.37
N ASP A 50 4.33 7.96 -0.08
CA ASP A 50 3.32 8.81 0.55
C ASP A 50 3.19 10.16 -0.15
N ARG A 51 4.33 10.79 -0.45
CA ARG A 51 4.36 12.06 -1.17
C ARG A 51 3.67 11.95 -2.53
N ARG A 52 4.00 10.92 -3.33
CA ARG A 52 3.42 10.77 -4.68
C ARG A 52 1.95 10.37 -4.65
N LEU A 53 1.53 9.52 -3.72
CA LEU A 53 0.12 9.19 -3.56
C LEU A 53 -0.69 10.43 -3.19
N ARG A 54 -0.16 11.29 -2.30
CA ARG A 54 -0.78 12.57 -1.95
C ARG A 54 -0.85 13.57 -3.09
N GLU A 55 0.22 13.69 -3.88
CA GLU A 55 0.24 14.49 -5.12
C GLU A 55 -0.81 14.02 -6.14
N ASN A 56 -1.29 12.79 -5.99
CA ASN A 56 -2.34 12.19 -6.81
C ASN A 56 -3.74 12.25 -6.19
N GLY A 57 -3.90 12.94 -5.06
CA GLY A 57 -5.17 13.06 -4.36
C GLY A 57 -5.56 11.85 -3.52
N PHE A 58 -4.62 10.94 -3.26
CA PHE A 58 -4.85 9.80 -2.37
C PHE A 58 -4.33 10.09 -0.95
N THR A 59 -5.02 9.55 0.05
CA THR A 59 -4.53 9.40 1.42
C THR A 59 -3.88 8.03 1.58
N THR A 60 -3.00 7.87 2.57
CA THR A 60 -2.29 6.61 2.81
C THR A 60 -2.50 6.12 4.23
N GLU A 61 -2.66 4.80 4.37
CA GLU A 61 -2.73 4.11 5.65
C GLU A 61 -1.76 2.94 5.60
N TRP A 62 -0.83 2.88 6.56
CA TRP A 62 0.20 1.86 6.62
C TRP A 62 -0.16 0.86 7.70
N SER A 63 -0.21 -0.42 7.36
CA SER A 63 -0.26 -1.46 8.38
C SER A 63 1.08 -1.54 9.12
N SER A 64 1.12 -2.27 10.23
CA SER A 64 2.40 -2.74 10.74
C SER A 64 3.10 -3.63 9.71
N VAL A 65 4.41 -3.77 9.85
CA VAL A 65 5.27 -4.56 8.98
C VAL A 65 4.72 -5.98 8.79
N ALA A 66 4.66 -6.42 7.54
CA ALA A 66 4.23 -7.73 7.11
C ALA A 66 5.25 -8.30 6.11
N ASP A 67 6.28 -8.96 6.64
CA ASP A 67 7.40 -9.41 5.82
C ASP A 67 7.07 -10.58 4.90
N SER A 68 6.14 -11.45 5.28
CA SER A 68 5.76 -12.62 4.49
C SER A 68 4.36 -12.51 3.90
N TRP A 69 4.06 -13.34 2.91
CA TRP A 69 2.71 -13.47 2.36
C TRP A 69 1.68 -13.91 3.40
N CYS A 70 2.10 -14.62 4.45
CA CYS A 70 1.24 -14.95 5.58
C CYS A 70 0.89 -13.77 6.45
N ALA A 71 1.90 -12.97 6.81
CA ALA A 71 1.65 -11.75 7.54
C ALA A 71 0.75 -10.82 6.72
N VAL A 72 0.93 -10.76 5.39
CA VAL A 72 0.05 -10.01 4.50
C VAL A 72 -1.39 -10.51 4.57
N SER A 73 -1.63 -11.82 4.48
CA SER A 73 -2.97 -12.42 4.52
C SER A 73 -3.68 -12.13 5.86
N ASP A 74 -2.98 -12.38 6.98
CA ASP A 74 -3.52 -12.13 8.32
C ASP A 74 -3.90 -10.64 8.51
N ARG A 75 -3.04 -9.73 8.02
CA ARG A 75 -3.28 -8.29 8.11
C ARG A 75 -4.43 -7.86 7.23
N LEU A 76 -4.49 -8.37 6.01
CA LEU A 76 -5.52 -8.01 5.05
C LEU A 76 -6.92 -8.27 5.64
N VAL A 77 -7.12 -9.43 6.26
CA VAL A 77 -8.40 -9.79 6.89
C VAL A 77 -8.76 -8.81 8.02
N SER A 78 -7.79 -8.46 8.87
CA SER A 78 -8.04 -7.52 9.97
C SER A 78 -8.31 -6.08 9.51
N GLU A 79 -7.55 -5.57 8.55
CA GLU A 79 -7.56 -4.15 8.16
C GLU A 79 -8.71 -3.82 7.19
N LEU A 80 -9.08 -4.75 6.31
CA LEU A 80 -10.22 -4.58 5.42
C LEU A 80 -11.56 -4.56 6.15
N SER A 81 -11.63 -5.12 7.37
CA SER A 81 -12.84 -5.03 8.19
C SER A 81 -13.16 -3.59 8.65
N GLY A 82 -12.18 -2.68 8.56
CA GLY A 82 -12.29 -1.29 9.01
C GLY A 82 -12.89 -0.31 8.00
N GLY A 83 -13.13 -0.70 6.75
CA GLY A 83 -13.77 0.16 5.73
C GLY A 83 -13.39 -0.16 4.28
N SER A 84 -13.96 0.60 3.34
CA SER A 84 -13.71 0.46 1.90
C SER A 84 -12.53 1.32 1.45
N TYR A 85 -11.48 0.70 0.93
CA TYR A 85 -10.30 1.40 0.41
C TYR A 85 -10.38 1.61 -1.10
N ARG A 86 -9.63 2.59 -1.62
CA ARG A 86 -9.46 2.74 -3.06
C ARG A 86 -8.66 1.59 -3.68
N ALA A 87 -7.59 1.22 -2.98
CA ALA A 87 -6.66 0.18 -3.36
C ALA A 87 -5.93 -0.36 -2.12
N VAL A 88 -5.47 -1.60 -2.20
CA VAL A 88 -4.52 -2.19 -1.27
C VAL A 88 -3.22 -2.46 -2.02
N VAL A 89 -2.10 -1.97 -1.51
CA VAL A 89 -0.76 -2.28 -1.98
C VAL A 89 -0.16 -3.33 -1.05
N VAL A 90 0.25 -4.46 -1.60
CA VAL A 90 0.96 -5.52 -0.87
C VAL A 90 2.40 -5.64 -1.38
N ALA A 91 3.35 -5.63 -0.46
CA ALA A 91 4.78 -5.69 -0.76
C ALA A 91 5.55 -6.44 0.34
N PRO A 92 5.34 -7.76 0.50
CA PRO A 92 6.09 -8.57 1.47
C PRO A 92 7.59 -8.56 1.13
N SER A 93 8.47 -8.64 2.13
CA SER A 93 9.93 -8.63 1.93
C SER A 93 10.55 -10.03 1.81
N THR A 94 9.84 -11.07 2.25
CA THR A 94 10.24 -12.47 2.15
C THR A 94 9.23 -13.25 1.31
N ASP A 95 9.69 -14.36 0.76
CA ASP A 95 8.93 -15.26 -0.11
C ASP A 95 8.19 -16.37 0.66
N ASP A 96 8.09 -16.24 1.99
CA ASP A 96 7.39 -17.20 2.84
C ASP A 96 5.89 -17.21 2.50
N LEU A 97 5.46 -18.25 1.81
CA LEU A 97 4.08 -18.46 1.36
C LEU A 97 3.39 -19.48 2.29
N CYS A 98 2.32 -19.08 2.95
CA CYS A 98 1.32 -20.03 3.46
C CYS A 98 0.35 -20.35 2.34
N ALA A 99 -0.13 -21.60 2.32
CA ALA A 99 -1.17 -22.15 1.46
C ALA A 99 -1.42 -21.30 0.19
N LEU A 100 -0.70 -21.64 -0.88
CA LEU A 100 -0.71 -20.98 -2.19
C LEU A 100 -2.11 -20.93 -2.80
N ASP A 101 -2.92 -19.94 -2.43
CA ASP A 101 -4.20 -19.71 -3.06
C ASP A 101 -4.41 -18.23 -3.38
N THR A 102 -5.23 -18.00 -4.42
CA THR A 102 -5.57 -16.65 -4.87
C THR A 102 -6.68 -16.02 -4.02
N THR A 103 -7.00 -16.60 -2.85
CA THR A 103 -8.10 -16.15 -2.00
C THR A 103 -7.86 -14.74 -1.47
N LEU A 104 -6.60 -14.31 -1.37
CA LEU A 104 -6.22 -12.93 -1.06
C LEU A 104 -6.97 -11.92 -1.95
N ALA A 105 -7.02 -12.17 -3.27
CA ALA A 105 -7.71 -11.31 -4.21
C ALA A 105 -9.24 -11.36 -4.02
N ASP A 106 -9.79 -12.52 -3.63
CA ASP A 106 -11.20 -12.66 -3.31
C ASP A 106 -11.57 -11.92 -2.01
N SER A 107 -10.69 -11.90 -1.01
CA SER A 107 -10.86 -11.11 0.22
C SER A 107 -10.88 -9.60 -0.07
N VAL A 108 -9.97 -9.10 -0.92
CA VAL A 108 -9.98 -7.69 -1.35
C VAL A 108 -11.27 -7.35 -2.09
N ARG A 109 -11.68 -8.20 -3.04
CA ARG A 109 -12.92 -8.00 -3.82
C ARG A 109 -14.16 -8.05 -2.93
N GLY A 110 -14.18 -8.93 -1.93
CA GLY A 110 -15.26 -9.03 -0.96
C GLY A 110 -15.44 -7.77 -0.11
N ALA A 111 -14.38 -6.96 0.04
CA ALA A 111 -14.43 -5.69 0.77
C ALA A 111 -14.98 -4.51 -0.07
N GLY A 112 -15.28 -4.72 -1.36
CA GLY A 112 -15.89 -3.73 -2.26
C GLY A 112 -15.11 -3.53 -3.56
N ASP A 113 -15.28 -2.37 -4.20
CA ASP A 113 -14.56 -1.97 -5.43
C ASP A 113 -13.09 -1.57 -5.15
N THR A 114 -12.40 -2.37 -4.34
CA THR A 114 -10.99 -2.16 -3.96
C THR A 114 -10.07 -2.85 -4.97
N ARG A 115 -9.06 -2.14 -5.48
CA ARG A 115 -8.04 -2.74 -6.36
C ARG A 115 -6.91 -3.36 -5.55
N LEU A 116 -6.43 -4.54 -5.92
CA LEU A 116 -5.22 -5.12 -5.34
C LEU A 116 -4.00 -4.78 -6.21
N VAL A 117 -2.98 -4.16 -5.61
CA VAL A 117 -1.69 -3.88 -6.21
C VAL A 117 -0.63 -4.75 -5.52
N VAL A 118 0.09 -5.55 -6.28
CA VAL A 118 1.12 -6.47 -5.77
C VAL A 118 2.49 -5.98 -6.24
N VAL A 119 3.40 -5.67 -5.31
CA VAL A 119 4.80 -5.37 -5.64
C VAL A 119 5.59 -6.68 -5.62
N ARG A 120 6.16 -7.05 -6.77
CA ARG A 120 7.01 -8.24 -6.91
C ARG A 120 8.47 -7.83 -6.91
N TRP A 121 9.26 -8.38 -5.99
CA TRP A 121 10.71 -8.15 -5.93
C TRP A 121 11.48 -8.96 -6.98
N PRO A 122 12.72 -8.58 -7.31
CA PRO A 122 13.51 -9.26 -8.33
C PRO A 122 14.04 -10.64 -7.88
N ASP A 123 14.28 -10.82 -6.58
CA ASP A 123 14.91 -11.98 -5.95
C ASP A 123 13.92 -13.01 -5.40
N VAL A 124 12.68 -13.01 -5.90
CA VAL A 124 11.63 -13.94 -5.47
C VAL A 124 11.90 -15.37 -5.94
N THR A 125 11.44 -16.35 -5.17
CA THR A 125 11.60 -17.77 -5.55
C THR A 125 10.67 -18.18 -6.71
N PRO A 126 10.92 -19.34 -7.36
CA PRO A 126 10.04 -19.84 -8.40
C PRO A 126 8.60 -20.07 -7.93
N ALA A 127 8.41 -20.47 -6.66
CA ALA A 127 7.09 -20.66 -6.06
C ALA A 127 6.31 -19.35 -5.95
N GLU A 128 6.94 -18.29 -5.42
CA GLU A 128 6.35 -16.96 -5.37
C GLU A 128 6.09 -16.40 -6.77
N SER A 129 7.03 -16.60 -7.69
CA SER A 129 6.88 -16.18 -9.09
C SER A 129 5.63 -16.76 -9.75
N GLU A 130 5.38 -18.05 -9.54
CA GLU A 130 4.18 -18.73 -10.05
C GLU A 130 2.91 -18.24 -9.36
N PHE A 131 2.95 -18.03 -8.05
CA PHE A 131 1.85 -17.46 -7.29
C PHE A 131 1.46 -16.05 -7.78
N VAL A 132 2.43 -15.15 -7.92
CA VAL A 132 2.20 -13.79 -8.42
C VAL A 132 1.72 -13.83 -9.88
N ARG A 133 2.21 -14.78 -10.70
CA ARG A 133 1.70 -15.00 -12.07
C ARG A 133 0.22 -15.35 -12.05
N GLN A 134 -0.20 -16.28 -11.20
CA GLN A 134 -1.61 -16.66 -11.05
C GLN A 134 -2.48 -15.49 -10.56
N LEU A 135 -1.96 -14.66 -9.65
CA LEU A 135 -2.64 -13.42 -9.25
C LEU A 135 -2.78 -12.44 -10.42
N SER A 136 -1.76 -12.32 -11.27
CA SER A 136 -1.77 -11.39 -12.42
C SER A 136 -2.78 -11.74 -13.50
N ASP A 137 -3.23 -13.01 -13.57
CA ASP A 137 -4.27 -13.45 -14.50
C ASP A 137 -5.66 -12.88 -14.12
N ARG A 138 -5.79 -12.27 -12.93
CA ARG A 138 -7.01 -11.65 -12.44
C ARG A 138 -7.10 -10.16 -12.81
N SER A 139 -8.25 -9.74 -13.33
CA SER A 139 -8.45 -8.37 -13.84
C SER A 139 -8.43 -7.27 -12.77
N ASP A 140 -8.76 -7.62 -11.52
CA ASP A 140 -8.77 -6.75 -10.33
C ASP A 140 -7.42 -6.65 -9.63
N VAL A 141 -6.41 -7.38 -10.11
CA VAL A 141 -5.04 -7.33 -9.61
C VAL A 141 -4.15 -6.56 -10.57
N ARG A 142 -3.22 -5.77 -10.02
CA ARG A 142 -2.14 -5.11 -10.77
C ARG A 142 -0.81 -5.49 -10.15
N VAL A 143 0.03 -6.18 -10.91
CA VAL A 143 1.38 -6.53 -10.47
C VAL A 143 2.37 -5.46 -10.93
N VAL A 144 3.09 -4.89 -9.97
CA VAL A 144 4.26 -4.04 -10.19
C VAL A 144 5.49 -4.93 -10.16
N ASP A 145 5.93 -5.35 -11.35
CA ASP A 145 7.16 -6.12 -11.51
C ASP A 145 8.38 -5.21 -11.41
N THR A 146 9.12 -5.33 -10.31
CA THR A 146 10.29 -4.48 -10.05
C THR A 146 11.58 -5.02 -10.67
N ALA A 147 11.61 -6.27 -11.17
CA ALA A 147 12.83 -6.87 -11.71
C ALA A 147 13.41 -6.05 -12.87
N ARG A 148 12.54 -5.58 -13.78
CA ARG A 148 12.94 -4.73 -14.92
C ARG A 148 13.35 -3.32 -14.51
N LEU A 149 12.92 -2.86 -13.34
CA LEU A 149 13.15 -1.50 -12.86
C LEU A 149 14.44 -1.40 -12.04
N LEU A 150 14.74 -2.46 -11.28
CA LEU A 150 15.84 -2.49 -10.31
C LEU A 150 17.07 -3.23 -10.84
N GLY A 151 16.89 -4.19 -11.75
CA GLY A 151 17.96 -5.08 -12.21
C GLY A 151 18.41 -6.04 -11.10
N ASP A 152 19.62 -6.58 -11.24
CA ASP A 152 20.23 -7.45 -10.23
C ASP A 152 20.83 -6.63 -9.08
N ALA A 153 20.93 -7.22 -7.89
CA ALA A 153 21.45 -6.52 -6.70
C ALA A 153 22.88 -6.01 -6.94
N GLY A 154 23.10 -4.73 -6.65
CA GLY A 154 24.38 -4.04 -6.85
C GLY A 154 24.71 -3.71 -8.31
N SER A 155 23.83 -4.02 -9.27
CA SER A 155 24.06 -3.74 -10.69
C SER A 155 23.62 -2.35 -11.09
N GLU A 156 24.35 -1.75 -12.03
CA GLU A 156 23.97 -0.48 -12.63
C GLU A 156 22.89 -0.64 -13.70
N VAL A 157 21.79 0.07 -13.54
CA VAL A 157 20.69 0.17 -14.50
C VAL A 157 20.58 1.57 -15.07
N ASP A 158 20.08 1.68 -16.31
CA ASP A 158 19.88 2.98 -16.96
C ASP A 158 18.88 3.83 -16.17
N CYS A 159 19.15 5.13 -16.09
CA CYS A 159 18.20 6.10 -15.57
C CYS A 159 16.91 6.09 -16.40
N LEU A 160 15.77 5.96 -15.73
CA LEU A 160 14.46 6.09 -16.37
C LEU A 160 13.90 7.52 -16.27
N TRP A 161 14.33 8.28 -15.27
CA TRP A 161 13.89 9.66 -15.05
C TRP A 161 15.08 10.58 -14.86
N TRP A 162 14.96 11.80 -15.40
CA TRP A 162 16.04 12.77 -15.47
C TRP A 162 16.37 13.40 -14.10
N ASP A 163 15.40 13.48 -13.20
CA ASP A 163 15.54 14.05 -11.85
C ASP A 163 16.33 13.12 -10.91
N ASP A 164 16.28 11.82 -11.16
CA ASP A 164 17.01 10.79 -10.42
C ASP A 164 18.35 10.41 -11.10
N CYS A 165 18.76 11.14 -12.15
CA CYS A 165 19.87 10.71 -13.00
C CYS A 165 21.18 11.47 -12.77
N PRO A 166 22.26 10.79 -12.34
CA PRO A 166 23.59 11.37 -12.31
C PRO A 166 24.14 11.53 -13.74
N GLY A 167 25.22 12.31 -13.88
CA GLY A 167 25.86 12.57 -15.18
C GLY A 167 26.34 11.32 -15.94
N SER A 168 26.45 10.17 -15.27
CA SER A 168 26.78 8.86 -15.90
C SER A 168 25.62 8.24 -16.67
N GLY A 169 24.37 8.67 -16.46
CA GLY A 169 23.20 8.04 -17.08
C GLY A 169 22.76 6.74 -16.43
N ARG A 170 23.43 6.28 -15.37
CA ARG A 170 23.20 4.99 -14.70
C ARG A 170 23.16 5.13 -13.19
N ILE A 171 22.40 4.26 -12.54
CA ILE A 171 22.26 4.21 -11.08
C ILE A 171 22.35 2.76 -10.60
N VAL A 172 22.69 2.57 -9.32
CA VAL A 172 22.40 1.32 -8.61
C VAL A 172 21.05 1.51 -7.94
N ALA A 173 20.05 0.69 -8.30
CA ALA A 173 18.70 0.85 -7.75
C ALA A 173 18.52 0.12 -6.41
N TRP A 174 19.26 -0.96 -6.19
CA TRP A 174 19.24 -1.73 -4.95
C TRP A 174 20.57 -2.47 -4.75
N ASP A 175 20.92 -2.72 -3.50
CA ASP A 175 22.15 -3.40 -3.10
C ASP A 175 21.93 -4.32 -1.89
N ALA A 176 23.01 -4.79 -1.27
CA ALA A 176 22.97 -5.70 -0.12
C ALA A 176 22.22 -5.13 1.10
N ASN A 177 22.04 -3.81 1.18
CA ASN A 177 21.30 -3.12 2.24
C ASN A 177 19.84 -2.84 1.85
N GLY A 178 19.38 -3.24 0.66
CA GLY A 178 18.03 -3.02 0.18
C GLY A 178 17.92 -1.94 -0.90
N LEU A 179 16.77 -1.26 -0.96
CA LEU A 179 16.51 -0.23 -1.96
C LEU A 179 17.36 1.02 -1.67
N THR A 180 18.05 1.51 -2.70
CA THR A 180 18.67 2.84 -2.66
C THR A 180 17.60 3.93 -2.74
N GLU A 181 17.98 5.19 -2.52
CA GLU A 181 17.08 6.33 -2.72
C GLU A 181 16.43 6.29 -4.12
N SER A 182 17.22 6.11 -5.16
CA SER A 182 16.72 6.05 -6.53
C SER A 182 15.80 4.83 -6.74
N GLY A 183 16.13 3.66 -6.17
CA GLY A 183 15.25 2.48 -6.17
C GLY A 183 13.89 2.75 -5.54
N ASN A 184 13.89 3.39 -4.37
CA ASN A 184 12.68 3.82 -3.68
C ASN A 184 11.82 4.76 -4.55
N GLN A 185 12.44 5.71 -5.26
CA GLN A 185 11.72 6.57 -6.21
C GLN A 185 11.08 5.75 -7.35
N ARG A 186 11.79 4.74 -7.91
CA ARG A 186 11.26 3.90 -9.01
C ARG A 186 10.04 3.10 -8.57
N VAL A 187 10.16 2.40 -7.44
CA VAL A 187 9.08 1.58 -6.89
C VAL A 187 7.88 2.47 -6.57
N ALA A 188 8.09 3.62 -5.93
CA ALA A 188 7.02 4.57 -5.64
C ALA A 188 6.26 5.04 -6.88
N ARG A 189 6.96 5.41 -7.96
CA ARG A 189 6.33 5.85 -9.23
C ARG A 189 5.45 4.75 -9.83
N MET A 190 5.93 3.51 -9.84
CA MET A 190 5.23 2.40 -10.45
C MET A 190 4.05 1.90 -9.61
N THR A 191 4.20 1.91 -8.28
CA THR A 191 3.08 1.65 -7.36
C THR A 191 1.97 2.68 -7.55
N VAL A 192 2.28 3.97 -7.63
CA VAL A 192 1.28 5.03 -7.87
C VAL A 192 0.59 4.84 -9.22
N ALA A 193 1.33 4.48 -10.27
CA ALA A 193 0.76 4.19 -11.57
C ALA A 193 -0.20 3.00 -11.56
N ALA A 194 0.06 1.98 -10.73
CA ALA A 194 -0.81 0.80 -10.59
C ALA A 194 -2.08 1.08 -9.76
N VAL A 195 -2.00 2.01 -8.80
CA VAL A 195 -3.14 2.43 -7.97
C VAL A 195 -4.18 3.22 -8.76
N ARG A 196 -3.74 4.12 -9.67
CA ARG A 196 -4.61 4.92 -10.55
C ARG A 196 -5.54 4.03 -11.38
#